data_AF-A0A170ZIU4-F1
#
_entry.id   AF-A0A170ZIU4-F1
#
_cell.length_a   1.000
_cell.length_b   1.000
_cell.length_c   1.000
_cell.angle_alpha   90.00
_cell.angle_beta   90.00
_cell.angle_gamma   90.00
#
_symmetry.space_group_name_H-M   'P 1'
#
loop_
_entity.id
_entity.type
_entity.pdbx_description
1 polymer ?
#
loop_
_entity_poly.entity_id
_entity_poly.type
_entity_poly.pdbx_seq_one_letter_code
_entity_poly.pdbx_strand_id
1 'polypeptide(L)'
;NAHYRLADWMHGAETMLQSDPREDSIHTLEMDIQEFRPVLENVNQLGPQLCAIGPGEGSATIEGLVTRDNRRFDAIAEQVQRKAERLHLSKQRSLEVLGDVDSLLEWFREVEAQLREAEPP
;
A
#
# COMPACT_ATOMS: atom_id res chain seq x y z
N ASN A 1 13.97 21.89 -3.44
CA ASN A 1 14.91 21.17 -2.55
C ASN A 1 14.27 19.80 -2.26
N ALA A 2 14.97 18.70 -2.54
CA ALA A 2 14.41 17.35 -2.63
C ALA A 2 13.90 16.80 -1.28
N HIS A 3 14.57 17.15 -0.18
CA HIS A 3 14.16 16.77 1.17
C HIS A 3 12.79 17.36 1.56
N TYR A 4 12.51 18.62 1.20
CA TYR A 4 11.20 19.22 1.46
C TYR A 4 10.07 18.51 0.71
N ARG A 5 10.31 18.13 -0.56
CA ARG A 5 9.33 17.35 -1.33
C ARG A 5 9.04 15.99 -0.67
N LEU A 6 10.07 15.30 -0.20
CA LEU A 6 9.93 14.03 0.52
C LEU A 6 9.17 14.21 1.83
N ALA A 7 9.50 15.24 2.61
CA ALA A 7 8.85 15.53 3.89
C ALA A 7 7.37 15.89 3.73
N ASP A 8 7.03 16.73 2.75
CA ASP A 8 5.65 17.12 2.43
C ASP A 8 4.82 15.92 1.99
N TRP A 9 5.39 15.08 1.10
CA TRP A 9 4.74 13.84 0.69
C TRP A 9 4.51 12.89 1.87
N MET A 10 5.52 12.64 2.71
CA MET A 10 5.39 11.76 3.88
C MET A 10 4.28 12.24 4.81
N HIS A 11 4.16 13.55 5.02
CA HIS A 11 3.09 14.12 5.84
C HIS A 11 1.70 13.89 5.25
N GLY A 12 1.55 14.07 3.93
CA GLY A 12 0.32 13.76 3.22
C GLY A 12 -0.03 12.27 3.30
N ALA A 13 0.94 11.39 3.04
CA ALA A 13 0.78 9.94 3.11
C ALA A 13 0.39 9.48 4.51
N GLU A 14 1.04 9.98 5.57
CA GLU A 14 0.70 9.71 6.97
C GLU A 14 -0.75 10.10 7.27
N THR A 15 -1.18 11.29 6.83
CA THR A 15 -2.55 11.77 7.01
C THR A 15 -3.56 10.87 6.31
N MET A 16 -3.28 10.45 5.08
CA MET A 16 -4.13 9.53 4.33
C MET A 16 -4.22 8.16 5.02
N LEU A 17 -3.09 7.64 5.52
CA LEU A 17 -3.02 6.34 6.17
C LEU A 17 -3.69 6.28 7.55
N GLN A 18 -3.77 7.42 8.26
CA GLN A 18 -4.52 7.57 9.51
C GLN A 18 -6.04 7.44 9.31
N SER A 19 -6.53 7.80 8.12
CA SER A 19 -7.91 7.54 7.74
C SER A 19 -8.10 6.10 7.24
N ASP A 20 -9.31 5.74 6.82
CA ASP A 20 -9.53 4.52 6.03
C ASP A 20 -9.45 4.89 4.54
N PRO A 21 -8.27 4.80 3.90
CA PRO A 21 -8.09 5.22 2.51
C PRO A 21 -8.85 4.30 1.56
N ARG A 22 -9.36 4.87 0.48
CA ARG A 22 -9.97 4.12 -0.63
C ARG A 22 -8.91 3.29 -1.36
N GLU A 23 -9.33 2.27 -2.10
CA GLU A 23 -8.45 1.41 -2.92
C GLU A 23 -7.58 2.24 -3.87
N ASP A 24 -8.17 3.19 -4.61
CA ASP A 24 -7.43 4.08 -5.51
C ASP A 24 -6.36 4.91 -4.80
N SER A 25 -6.63 5.32 -3.55
CA SER A 25 -5.69 6.07 -2.73
C SER A 25 -4.51 5.19 -2.30
N ILE A 26 -4.75 3.92 -1.95
CA ILE A 26 -3.68 2.96 -1.67
C ILE A 26 -2.83 2.72 -2.91
N HIS A 27 -3.46 2.53 -4.07
CA HIS A 27 -2.73 2.33 -5.32
C HIS A 27 -1.85 3.53 -5.70
N THR A 28 -2.38 4.75 -5.51
CA THR A 28 -1.60 5.98 -5.70
C THR A 28 -0.40 6.01 -4.76
N LEU A 29 -0.58 5.69 -3.49
CA LEU A 29 0.52 5.64 -2.52
C LEU A 29 1.57 4.57 -2.87
N GLU A 30 1.18 3.41 -3.42
CA GLU A 30 2.13 2.40 -3.90
C GLU A 30 3.02 2.95 -5.02
N MET A 31 2.44 3.69 -5.97
CA MET A 31 3.18 4.35 -7.05
C MET A 31 4.10 5.45 -6.50
N ASP A 32 3.59 6.29 -5.61
CA ASP A 32 4.37 7.37 -5.00
C ASP A 32 5.58 6.82 -4.24
N ILE A 33 5.43 5.72 -3.50
CA ILE A 33 6.55 5.06 -2.81
C ILE A 33 7.69 4.72 -3.79
N GLN A 34 7.36 4.25 -4.99
CA GLN A 34 8.38 3.97 -6.01
C GLN A 34 9.03 5.26 -6.53
N GLU A 35 8.28 6.35 -6.66
CA GLU A 35 8.81 7.67 -7.08
C GLU A 35 9.72 8.30 -6.01
N PHE A 36 9.36 8.19 -4.74
CA PHE A 36 10.07 8.84 -3.64
C PHE A 36 11.23 8.02 -3.07
N ARG A 37 11.31 6.70 -3.35
CA ARG A 37 12.45 5.87 -2.93
C ARG A 37 13.80 6.40 -3.45
N PRO A 38 13.98 6.74 -4.73
CA PRO A 38 15.21 7.39 -5.21
C PRO A 38 15.50 8.74 -4.54
N VAL A 39 14.46 9.47 -4.13
CA VAL A 39 14.61 10.75 -3.41
C VAL A 39 15.17 10.52 -2.00
N LEU A 40 14.66 9.51 -1.29
CA LEU A 40 15.19 9.09 0.00
C LEU A 40 16.64 8.59 -0.13
N GLU A 41 16.94 7.78 -1.16
CA GLU A 41 18.30 7.31 -1.43
C GLU A 41 19.28 8.47 -1.66
N ASN A 42 18.85 9.52 -2.38
CA ASN A 42 19.65 10.73 -2.56
C ASN A 42 19.90 11.45 -1.22
N VAL A 43 18.87 11.60 -0.38
CA VAL A 43 19.01 12.15 0.98
C VAL A 43 20.01 11.32 1.82
N ASN A 44 19.95 9.99 1.71
CA ASN A 44 20.85 9.07 2.39
C ASN A 44 22.30 9.16 1.91
N GLN A 45 22.52 9.50 0.64
CA GLN A 45 23.85 9.72 0.07
C GLN A 45 24.43 11.09 0.44
N LEU A 46 23.61 12.15 0.37
CA LEU A 46 24.06 13.51 0.64
C LEU A 46 24.24 13.81 2.12
N GLY A 47 23.43 13.20 3.00
CA GLY A 47 23.50 13.42 4.45
C GLY A 47 24.92 13.22 5.02
N PRO A 48 25.53 12.04 4.86
CA PRO A 48 26.90 11.79 5.31
C PRO A 48 27.95 12.69 4.66
N GLN A 49 27.78 13.06 3.38
CA GLN A 49 28.70 13.97 2.69
C GLN A 49 28.66 15.36 3.31
N LEU A 50 27.47 15.87 3.64
CA LEU A 50 27.31 17.16 4.32
C LEU A 50 27.90 17.12 5.75
N CYS A 51 27.73 16.02 6.47
CA CYS A 51 28.37 15.79 7.76
C CYS A 51 29.91 15.84 7.68
N ALA A 52 30.49 15.34 6.58
CA ALA A 52 31.94 15.32 6.38
C ALA A 52 32.57 16.69 6.06
N ILE A 53 31.77 17.69 5.66
CA ILE A 53 32.26 19.04 5.30
C ILE A 53 32.60 19.88 6.53
N GLY A 54 32.11 19.53 7.73
CA GLY A 54 32.54 20.22 8.95
C GLY A 54 32.06 19.56 10.25
N PRO A 55 32.93 19.40 11.27
CA PRO A 55 32.53 18.91 12.58
C PRO A 55 31.71 19.96 13.35
N GLY A 56 30.59 19.55 13.95
CA GLY A 56 29.75 20.42 14.79
C GLY A 56 28.30 19.96 14.93
N GLU A 57 27.47 20.75 15.63
CA GLU A 57 26.04 20.50 15.87
C GLU A 57 25.21 20.31 14.58
N GLY A 58 25.65 20.92 13.48
CA GLY A 58 25.02 20.74 12.16
C GLY A 58 25.09 19.31 11.65
N SER A 59 26.18 18.58 11.89
CA SER A 59 26.35 17.18 11.48
C SER A 59 25.38 16.26 12.22
N ALA A 60 25.29 16.40 13.55
CA ALA A 60 24.36 15.61 14.36
C ALA A 60 22.90 15.88 13.99
N THR A 61 22.58 17.12 13.64
CA THR A 61 21.24 17.51 13.17
C THR A 61 20.90 16.81 11.86
N ILE A 62 21.81 16.79 10.88
CA ILE A 62 21.61 16.12 9.58
C ILE A 62 21.41 14.62 9.76
N GLU A 63 22.24 13.97 10.57
CA GLU A 63 22.10 12.54 10.88
C GLU A 63 20.73 12.21 11.49
N GLY A 64 20.26 13.06 12.41
CA GLY A 64 18.94 12.94 13.02
C GLY A 64 17.80 13.08 12.00
N LEU A 65 17.91 14.02 11.06
CA LEU A 65 16.93 14.23 9.99
C LEU A 65 16.87 13.03 9.04
N VAL A 66 18.03 12.56 8.56
CA VAL A 66 18.12 11.39 7.68
C VAL A 66 17.52 10.16 8.36
N THR A 67 17.92 9.88 9.61
CA THR A 67 17.40 8.73 10.37
C THR A 67 15.89 8.80 10.54
N ARG A 68 15.34 9.99 10.84
CA ARG A 68 13.91 10.20 11.01
C ARG A 68 13.15 9.96 9.71
N ASP A 69 13.65 10.49 8.60
CA ASP A 69 13.01 10.35 7.29
C ASP A 69 12.97 8.89 6.84
N ASN A 70 14.05 8.13 7.02
CA ASN A 70 14.05 6.69 6.71
C ASN A 70 12.98 5.94 7.52
N ARG A 71 12.93 6.18 8.84
CA ARG A 71 11.92 5.52 9.70
C ARG A 71 10.49 5.85 9.28
N ARG A 72 10.22 7.12 8.93
CA ARG A 72 8.90 7.54 8.47
C ARG A 72 8.55 6.88 7.13
N PHE A 73 9.48 6.90 6.18
CA PHE A 73 9.31 6.28 4.86
C PHE A 73 9.02 4.78 4.98
N ASP A 74 9.81 4.05 5.76
CA ASP A 74 9.64 2.61 5.97
C ASP A 74 8.28 2.31 6.61
N ALA A 75 7.88 3.09 7.62
CA ALA A 75 6.58 2.94 8.27
C ALA A 75 5.40 3.22 7.33
N ILE A 76 5.52 4.20 6.42
CA ILE A 76 4.54 4.47 5.38
C ILE A 76 4.46 3.29 4.41
N ALA A 77 5.60 2.85 3.89
CA ALA A 77 5.67 1.76 2.92
C ALA A 77 5.07 0.46 3.47
N GLU A 78 5.39 0.12 4.71
CA GLU A 78 4.86 -1.06 5.38
C GLU A 78 3.34 -0.97 5.61
N GLN A 79 2.83 0.20 5.99
CA GLN A 79 1.39 0.42 6.15
C GLN A 79 0.62 0.33 4.83
N VAL A 80 1.16 0.91 3.76
CA VAL A 80 0.57 0.83 2.42
C VAL A 80 0.52 -0.63 1.98
N GLN A 81 1.62 -1.37 2.11
CA GLN A 81 1.69 -2.79 1.74
C GLN A 81 0.64 -3.63 2.47
N ARG A 82 0.55 -3.50 3.81
CA ARG A 82 -0.46 -4.24 4.60
C ARG A 82 -1.89 -3.93 4.16
N LYS A 83 -2.20 -2.66 3.87
CA LYS A 83 -3.54 -2.26 3.42
C LYS A 83 -3.82 -2.80 2.01
N ALA A 84 -2.86 -2.75 1.10
CA ALA A 84 -2.97 -3.31 -0.25
C ALA A 84 -3.22 -4.83 -0.22
N GLU A 85 -2.46 -5.58 0.58
CA GLU A 85 -2.64 -7.02 0.77
C GLU A 85 -4.03 -7.36 1.32
N ARG A 86 -4.50 -6.59 2.30
CA ARG A 86 -5.83 -6.77 2.88
C ARG A 86 -6.94 -6.53 1.85
N LEU A 87 -6.81 -5.47 1.03
CA LEU A 87 -7.76 -5.17 -0.05
C LEU A 87 -7.77 -6.30 -1.09
N HIS A 88 -6.59 -6.76 -1.51
CA HIS A 88 -6.44 -7.87 -2.45
C HIS A 88 -7.11 -9.15 -1.94
N LEU A 89 -6.83 -9.54 -0.70
CA LEU A 89 -7.43 -10.73 -0.09
C LEU A 89 -8.95 -10.61 0.07
N SER A 90 -9.45 -9.42 0.45
CA SER A 90 -10.89 -9.16 0.53
C SER A 90 -11.56 -9.33 -0.82
N LYS A 91 -10.95 -8.80 -1.89
CA LYS A 91 -11.46 -8.93 -3.26
C LYS A 91 -11.46 -10.36 -3.74
N GLN A 92 -10.38 -11.10 -3.47
CA GLN A 92 -10.29 -12.52 -3.82
C GLN A 92 -11.43 -13.32 -3.16
N ARG A 93 -11.65 -13.12 -1.85
CA ARG A 93 -12.75 -13.79 -1.14
C ARG A 93 -14.12 -13.44 -1.70
N SER A 94 -14.34 -12.17 -2.07
CA SER A 94 -15.60 -11.76 -2.71
C SER A 94 -15.81 -12.46 -4.04
N LEU A 95 -14.76 -12.63 -4.85
CA LEU A 95 -14.84 -13.35 -6.12
C LEU A 95 -15.10 -14.85 -5.93
N GLU A 96 -14.49 -15.48 -4.93
CA GLU A 96 -14.74 -16.87 -4.57
C GLU A 96 -16.22 -17.08 -4.20
N VAL A 97 -16.78 -16.21 -3.35
CA VAL A 97 -18.21 -16.27 -2.99
C VAL A 97 -19.13 -16.12 -4.20
N LEU A 98 -18.80 -15.21 -5.13
CA LEU A 98 -19.59 -15.04 -6.35
C LEU A 98 -19.55 -16.30 -7.23
N GLY A 99 -18.37 -16.93 -7.37
CA GLY A 99 -18.22 -18.18 -8.10
C GLY A 99 -18.99 -19.35 -7.47
N ASP A 100 -18.99 -19.43 -6.14
CA ASP A 100 -19.78 -20.43 -5.40
C ASP A 100 -21.29 -20.24 -5.62
N VAL A 101 -21.76 -18.99 -5.64
CA VAL A 101 -23.16 -18.66 -5.93
C VAL A 101 -23.54 -19.05 -7.36
N ASP A 102 -22.71 -18.72 -8.35
CA ASP A 102 -22.96 -19.09 -9.74
C ASP A 102 -23.01 -20.62 -9.92
N SER A 103 -22.11 -21.34 -9.26
CA SER A 103 -22.08 -22.81 -9.27
C SER A 103 -23.34 -23.41 -8.65
N LEU A 104 -23.82 -22.85 -7.54
CA LEU A 104 -25.06 -23.28 -6.89
C LEU A 104 -26.29 -23.02 -7.77
N LEU A 105 -26.34 -21.86 -8.43
CA LEU A 105 -27.43 -21.54 -9.35
C LEU A 105 -27.49 -22.48 -10.54
N GLU A 106 -26.33 -22.87 -11.09
CA GLU A 106 -26.29 -23.83 -12.19
C GLU A 106 -26.76 -25.21 -11.73
N TRP A 107 -26.28 -25.67 -10.57
CA TRP A 107 -26.75 -26.92 -9.97
C TRP A 107 -28.27 -26.93 -9.75
N PHE A 108 -28.87 -25.82 -9.27
CA PHE A 108 -30.32 -25.73 -9.11
C PHE A 108 -31.07 -25.89 -10.43
N ARG A 109 -30.56 -25.31 -11.54
CA ARG A 109 -31.17 -25.44 -12.86
C ARG A 109 -31.10 -26.88 -13.38
N GLU A 110 -29.97 -27.56 -13.17
CA GLU A 110 -29.81 -28.97 -13.53
C GLU A 110 -30.81 -29.85 -12.78
N VAL A 111 -30.95 -29.65 -11.46
CA VAL A 111 -31.93 -30.38 -10.64
C VAL A 111 -33.37 -30.08 -11.09
N GLU A 112 -33.69 -28.83 -11.39
CA GLU A 112 -35.01 -28.47 -11.90
C GLU A 112 -35.32 -29.15 -13.23
N ALA A 113 -34.34 -29.21 -14.15
CA ALA A 113 -34.48 -29.90 -15.43
C ALA A 113 -34.73 -31.41 -15.22
N GLN A 114 -33.93 -32.06 -14.36
CA GLN A 114 -34.11 -33.48 -14.04
C GLN A 114 -35.49 -33.77 -13.43
N LEU A 115 -35.98 -32.90 -12.54
CA LEU A 115 -37.31 -33.04 -11.94
C LEU A 115 -38.45 -32.89 -12.96
N ARG A 116 -38.26 -32.06 -14.00
CA ARG A 116 -39.24 -31.91 -15.09
C ARG A 116 -39.24 -33.10 -16.04
N GLU A 117 -38.09 -33.74 -16.25
CA GLU A 117 -37.94 -34.91 -17.11
C GLU A 117 -38.37 -36.22 -16.44
N ALA A 118 -38.40 -36.26 -15.11
CA ALA A 118 -38.89 -37.43 -14.37
C ALA A 118 -40.41 -37.62 -14.61
N GLU A 119 -40.79 -38.74 -15.25
CA GLU A 119 -42.21 -39.14 -15.41
C GLU A 119 -42.85 -39.46 -14.04
N PRO A 120 -44.16 -39.20 -13.86
CA PRO A 120 -44.85 -39.57 -12.63
C PRO A 120 -44.89 -41.11 -12.45
N PRO A 121 -44.84 -41.61 -11.21
CA PRO A 121 -44.85 -43.04 -10.91
C PRO A 121 -46.17 -43.75 -11.28
#